data_AF-A0A2T1D3Z3-F1
#
_entry.id   AF-A0A2T1D3Z3-F1
#
_cell.length_a   1.000
_cell.length_b   1.000
_cell.length_c   1.000
_cell.angle_alpha   90.00
_cell.angle_beta   90.00
_cell.angle_gamma   90.00
#
_symmetry.space_group_name_H-M   'P 1'
#
loop_
_entity.id
_entity.type
_entity.pdbx_description
1 polymer ?
#
loop_
_entity_poly.entity_id
_entity_poly.type
_entity_poly.pdbx_seq_one_letter_code
_entity_poly.pdbx_strand_id
1 'polypeptide(L)'
;MTQLSASCKWSKKSGLIDGNPFQGMASEIKLEKPNGEEEEETNPFTREERDRIIAAFKANRYYERYAPLVEFLFFTGCRPSEALALQWKHIGRQVITFQRVLIYDGRKLVTQDRLKRQNLRKFSINAQLAEIIAAIKPENRNPESLVFPSRESRLN
;
A
#
# COMPACT_ATOMS: atom_id res chain seq x y z
N MET A 1 -18.65 -9.47 15.65
CA MET A 1 -19.44 -10.72 15.53
C MET A 1 -19.10 -11.59 14.32
N THR A 2 -18.68 -11.02 13.18
CA THR A 2 -18.38 -11.78 11.94
C THR A 2 -17.36 -12.91 12.12
N GLN A 3 -16.29 -12.69 12.89
CA GLN A 3 -15.24 -13.69 13.10
C GLN A 3 -15.69 -14.85 14.02
N LEU A 4 -16.50 -14.58 15.04
CA LEU A 4 -17.08 -15.61 15.91
C LEU A 4 -18.05 -16.50 15.13
N SER A 5 -18.90 -15.89 14.29
CA SER A 5 -19.79 -16.61 13.39
C SER A 5 -19.02 -17.47 12.38
N ALA A 6 -17.91 -16.96 11.82
CA ALA A 6 -17.05 -17.73 10.93
C ALA A 6 -16.39 -18.93 11.63
N SER A 7 -15.89 -18.74 12.85
CA SER A 7 -15.34 -19.80 13.69
C SER A 7 -16.37 -20.89 13.97
N CYS A 8 -17.56 -20.53 14.46
CA CYS A 8 -18.64 -21.49 14.72
C CYS A 8 -19.14 -22.20 13.44
N LYS A 9 -19.14 -21.51 12.29
CA LYS A 9 -19.45 -22.14 10.99
C LYS A 9 -18.43 -23.22 10.63
N TRP A 10 -17.15 -22.99 10.89
CA TRP A 10 -16.11 -24.01 10.72
C TRP A 10 -16.29 -25.15 11.73
N SER A 11 -16.48 -24.85 13.02
CA SER A 11 -16.67 -25.87 14.07
C SER A 11 -17.88 -26.77 13.81
N LYS A 12 -18.98 -26.22 13.28
CA LYS A 12 -20.14 -27.00 12.85
C LYS A 12 -19.81 -27.93 11.68
N LYS A 13 -19.08 -27.42 10.67
CA LYS A 13 -18.61 -28.26 9.54
C LYS A 13 -17.67 -29.38 10.00
N SER A 14 -16.89 -29.12 11.06
CA SER A 14 -15.99 -30.09 11.67
C SER A 14 -16.66 -31.03 12.68
N GLY A 15 -17.99 -30.92 12.89
CA GLY A 15 -18.73 -31.78 13.82
C GLY A 15 -18.44 -31.53 15.31
N LEU A 16 -17.84 -30.39 15.67
CA LEU A 16 -17.51 -30.05 17.06
C LEU A 16 -18.69 -29.43 17.82
N ILE A 17 -19.63 -28.84 17.08
CA ILE A 17 -20.86 -28.22 17.61
C ILE A 17 -22.01 -28.44 16.63
N ASP A 18 -23.24 -28.46 17.13
CA ASP A 18 -24.44 -28.73 16.32
C ASP A 18 -24.94 -27.48 15.56
N GLY A 19 -24.60 -26.29 16.07
CA GLY A 19 -25.17 -25.02 15.62
C GLY A 19 -24.19 -23.86 15.70
N ASN A 20 -24.45 -22.81 14.90
CA ASN A 20 -23.73 -21.55 15.00
C ASN A 20 -24.61 -20.51 15.71
N PRO A 21 -24.36 -20.21 17.00
CA PRO A 21 -25.18 -19.28 17.78
C PRO A 21 -25.05 -17.82 17.32
N PHE A 22 -24.04 -17.51 16.49
CA PHE A 22 -23.78 -16.17 15.96
C PHE A 22 -24.22 -16.02 14.49
N GLN A 23 -24.99 -16.97 13.96
CA GLN A 23 -25.54 -16.87 12.61
C GLN A 23 -26.58 -15.73 12.55
N GLY A 24 -26.47 -14.84 11.56
CA GLY A 24 -27.39 -13.68 11.42
C GLY A 24 -27.17 -12.53 12.40
N MET A 25 -26.55 -12.79 13.55
CA MET A 25 -26.36 -11.81 14.62
C MET A 25 -25.57 -10.56 14.20
N ALA A 26 -24.61 -10.68 13.27
CA ALA A 26 -23.82 -9.54 12.78
C ALA A 26 -24.66 -8.53 11.97
N SER A 27 -25.73 -8.97 11.30
CA SER A 27 -26.65 -8.09 10.57
C SER A 27 -27.76 -7.52 11.45
N GLU A 28 -28.05 -8.17 12.58
CA GLU A 28 -29.10 -7.77 13.52
C GLU A 28 -28.59 -6.76 14.55
N ILE A 29 -27.31 -6.84 14.92
CA ILE A 29 -26.64 -5.82 15.72
C ILE A 29 -26.31 -4.64 14.79
N LYS A 30 -27.32 -3.78 14.59
CA LYS A 30 -27.09 -2.44 14.08
C LYS A 30 -26.48 -1.64 15.22
N LEU A 31 -25.15 -1.56 15.25
CA LEU A 31 -24.50 -0.52 16.03
C LEU A 31 -25.05 0.80 15.48
N GLU A 32 -25.75 1.56 16.32
CA GLU A 32 -26.02 2.96 16.00
C GLU A 32 -24.65 3.56 15.71
N LYS A 33 -24.46 4.07 14.48
CA LYS A 33 -23.30 4.91 14.18
C LYS A 33 -23.30 5.96 15.30
N PRO A 34 -22.21 6.15 16.05
CA PRO A 34 -22.20 7.14 17.12
C PRO A 34 -22.75 8.45 16.53
N ASN A 35 -23.84 8.95 17.11
CA ASN A 35 -24.50 10.19 16.66
C ASN A 35 -23.47 11.32 16.72
N GLY A 36 -22.81 11.62 15.60
CA GLY A 36 -21.75 12.63 15.53
C GLY A 36 -20.50 12.25 14.71
N GLU A 37 -20.31 11.00 14.34
CA GLU A 37 -19.33 10.66 13.29
C GLU A 37 -20.02 10.82 11.94
N GLU A 38 -20.07 12.07 11.45
CA GLU A 38 -20.16 12.33 10.01
C GLU A 38 -19.12 11.40 9.36
N GLU A 39 -19.51 10.64 8.32
CA GLU A 39 -18.53 9.90 7.53
C GLU A 39 -17.49 10.93 7.11
N GLU A 40 -16.30 10.92 7.74
CA GLU A 40 -15.28 11.97 7.52
C GLU A 40 -15.13 12.12 6.02
N GLU A 41 -15.68 13.22 5.50
CA GLU A 41 -15.78 13.41 4.07
C GLU A 41 -14.34 13.41 3.57
N THR A 42 -14.01 12.44 2.72
CA THR A 42 -12.63 12.28 2.28
C THR A 42 -12.22 13.58 1.59
N ASN A 43 -11.35 14.34 2.25
CA ASN A 43 -10.88 15.64 1.78
C ASN A 43 -9.53 15.47 1.06
N PRO A 44 -9.51 15.26 -0.26
CA PRO A 44 -8.27 15.08 -0.99
C PRO A 44 -7.48 16.39 -1.07
N PHE A 45 -6.15 16.29 -1.03
CA PHE A 45 -5.30 17.43 -1.30
C PHE A 45 -5.56 18.02 -2.69
N THR A 46 -5.66 19.35 -2.75
CA THR A 46 -5.58 20.11 -3.99
C THR A 46 -4.22 19.95 -4.67
N ARG A 47 -4.11 20.37 -5.92
CA ARG A 47 -2.83 20.32 -6.66
C ARG A 47 -1.79 21.23 -6.01
N GLU A 48 -2.23 22.38 -5.53
CA GLU A 48 -1.42 23.39 -4.86
C GLU A 48 -0.93 22.88 -3.49
N GLU A 49 -1.75 22.14 -2.75
CA GLU A 49 -1.33 21.49 -1.50
C GLU A 49 -0.34 20.36 -1.76
N ARG A 50 -0.63 19.49 -2.74
CA ARG A 50 0.31 18.45 -3.17
C ARG A 50 1.68 19.05 -3.48
N ASP A 51 1.72 20.10 -4.29
CA ASP A 51 2.97 20.72 -4.74
C ASP A 51 3.72 21.37 -3.57
N ARG A 52 3.00 21.99 -2.63
CA ARG A 52 3.58 22.50 -1.37
C ARG A 52 4.14 21.38 -0.48
N ILE A 53 3.45 20.25 -0.38
CA ILE A 53 3.92 19.08 0.38
C ILE A 53 5.22 18.56 -0.25
N ILE A 54 5.25 18.35 -1.57
CA ILE A 54 6.45 17.87 -2.28
C ILE A 54 7.62 18.86 -2.09
N ALA A 55 7.37 20.16 -2.23
CA ALA A 55 8.38 21.20 -2.02
C ALA A 55 8.93 21.20 -0.58
N ALA A 56 8.06 21.01 0.42
CA ALA A 56 8.47 20.91 1.82
C ALA A 56 9.38 19.70 2.07
N PHE A 57 9.10 18.55 1.46
CA PHE A 57 10.02 17.41 1.51
C PHE A 57 11.36 17.75 0.85
N LYS A 58 11.36 18.32 -0.36
CA LYS A 58 12.58 18.70 -1.11
C LYS A 58 13.47 19.69 -0.36
N ALA A 59 12.90 20.61 0.42
CA ALA A 59 13.65 21.61 1.18
C ALA A 59 14.08 21.15 2.58
N ASN A 60 13.63 19.98 3.04
CA ASN A 60 13.85 19.54 4.43
C ASN A 60 15.14 18.72 4.58
N ARG A 61 16.07 19.20 5.42
CA ARG A 61 17.35 18.54 5.71
C ARG A 61 17.26 17.06 6.14
N TYR A 62 16.17 16.65 6.78
CA TYR A 62 16.01 15.29 7.30
C TYR A 62 15.20 14.38 6.37
N TYR A 63 14.31 14.96 5.56
CA TYR A 63 13.31 14.23 4.79
C TYR A 63 13.44 14.38 3.26
N GLU A 64 14.41 15.17 2.76
CA GLU A 64 14.67 15.36 1.32
C GLU A 64 14.78 14.05 0.54
N ARG A 65 15.40 13.02 1.13
CA ARG A 65 15.55 11.69 0.54
C ARG A 65 14.21 11.03 0.20
N TYR A 66 13.15 11.33 0.95
CA TYR A 66 11.83 10.76 0.73
C TYR A 66 11.00 11.56 -0.28
N ALA A 67 11.47 12.74 -0.70
CA ALA A 67 10.75 13.55 -1.67
C ALA A 67 10.37 12.79 -2.95
N PRO A 68 11.26 11.96 -3.56
CA PRO A 68 10.88 11.22 -4.74
C PRO A 68 9.84 10.13 -4.49
N LEU A 69 9.82 9.52 -3.30
CA LEU A 69 8.77 8.56 -2.91
C LEU A 69 7.42 9.25 -2.78
N VAL A 70 7.38 10.40 -2.09
CA VAL A 70 6.16 11.19 -1.90
C VAL A 70 5.62 11.67 -3.25
N GLU A 71 6.50 12.20 -4.09
CA GLU A 71 6.19 12.62 -5.46
C GLU A 71 5.62 11.47 -6.29
N PHE A 72 6.28 10.30 -6.26
CA PHE A 72 5.81 9.09 -6.94
C PHE A 72 4.43 8.63 -6.46
N LEU A 73 4.14 8.67 -5.16
CA LEU A 73 2.84 8.29 -4.60
C LEU A 73 1.72 9.20 -5.11
N PHE A 74 1.94 10.52 -5.12
CA PHE A 74 0.95 11.46 -5.64
C PHE A 74 0.67 11.27 -7.13
N PHE A 75 1.69 10.98 -7.95
CA PHE A 75 1.52 10.86 -9.39
C PHE A 75 1.05 9.47 -9.86
N THR A 76 1.22 8.44 -9.04
CA THR A 76 0.80 7.07 -9.40
C THR A 76 -0.47 6.61 -8.70
N GLY A 77 -0.79 7.18 -7.52
CA GLY A 77 -1.86 6.69 -6.65
C GLY A 77 -1.70 5.21 -6.28
N CYS A 78 -0.48 4.67 -6.34
CA CYS A 78 -0.22 3.30 -5.91
C CYS A 78 -0.25 3.20 -4.38
N ARG A 79 -0.44 1.98 -3.85
CA ARG A 79 -0.42 1.78 -2.41
C ARG A 79 1.00 2.00 -1.88
N PRO A 80 1.19 2.63 -0.72
CA PRO A 80 2.53 2.80 -0.14
C PRO A 80 3.32 1.49 -0.03
N SER A 81 2.65 0.38 0.31
CA SER A 81 3.28 -0.95 0.35
C SER A 81 3.76 -1.45 -1.02
N GLU A 82 3.13 -1.04 -2.13
CA GLU A 82 3.59 -1.35 -3.49
C GLU A 82 4.82 -0.52 -3.85
N ALA A 83 4.81 0.79 -3.54
CA ALA A 83 5.95 1.68 -3.81
C ALA A 83 7.21 1.24 -3.04
N LEU A 84 7.06 0.89 -1.76
CA LEU A 84 8.17 0.47 -0.90
C LEU A 84 8.78 -0.89 -1.31
N ALA A 85 8.01 -1.75 -1.98
CA ALA A 85 8.48 -3.03 -2.50
C ALA A 85 8.90 -2.96 -3.99
N LEU A 86 8.84 -1.77 -4.61
CA LEU A 86 9.17 -1.60 -6.01
C LEU A 86 10.67 -1.73 -6.23
N GLN A 87 11.07 -2.68 -7.09
CA GLN A 87 12.44 -2.86 -7.54
C GLN A 87 12.61 -2.35 -8.96
N TRP A 88 13.85 -2.04 -9.33
CA TRP A 88 14.16 -1.53 -10.66
C TRP A 88 13.75 -2.46 -11.79
N LYS A 89 13.78 -3.79 -11.62
CA LYS A 89 13.31 -4.76 -12.62
C LYS A 89 11.83 -4.64 -12.98
N HIS A 90 11.03 -4.00 -12.13
CA HIS A 90 9.60 -3.79 -12.35
C HIS A 90 9.29 -2.55 -13.19
N ILE A 91 10.28 -1.68 -13.42
CA ILE A 91 10.15 -0.49 -14.25
C ILE A 91 10.60 -0.83 -15.68
N GLY A 92 9.61 -0.99 -16.56
CA GLY A 92 9.82 -1.09 -18.00
C GLY A 92 9.93 0.27 -18.67
N ARG A 93 10.01 0.28 -20.01
CA ARG A 93 10.13 1.53 -20.79
C ARG A 93 8.87 2.40 -20.74
N GLN A 94 7.69 1.79 -20.70
CA GLN A 94 6.40 2.50 -20.77
C GLN A 94 5.46 2.17 -19.62
N VAL A 95 5.80 1.17 -18.80
CA VAL A 95 4.90 0.61 -17.79
C VAL A 95 5.68 0.22 -16.54
N ILE A 96 5.11 0.53 -15.38
CA ILE A 96 5.50 0.01 -14.07
C ILE A 96 4.61 -1.18 -13.74
N THR A 97 5.22 -2.27 -13.26
CA THR A 97 4.50 -3.48 -12.86
C THR A 97 4.53 -3.63 -11.33
N PHE A 98 3.41 -3.36 -10.67
CA PHE A 98 3.25 -3.61 -9.24
C PHE A 98 2.89 -5.07 -8.99
N GLN A 99 3.88 -5.86 -8.57
CA GLN A 99 3.73 -7.30 -8.29
C GLN A 99 4.15 -7.72 -6.88
N ARG A 100 4.75 -6.81 -6.11
CA ARG A 100 5.20 -7.04 -4.73
C ARG A 100 4.60 -6.02 -3.80
N VAL A 101 4.47 -6.38 -2.52
CA VAL A 101 4.08 -5.47 -1.45
C VAL A 101 4.96 -5.69 -0.23
N LEU A 102 5.25 -4.59 0.48
CA LEU A 102 5.86 -4.65 1.80
C LEU A 102 4.75 -4.74 2.85
N ILE A 103 4.80 -5.76 3.70
CA ILE A 103 3.83 -5.98 4.77
C ILE A 103 4.53 -6.21 6.10
N TYR A 104 3.85 -5.90 7.19
CA TYR A 104 4.30 -6.27 8.53
C TYR A 104 3.59 -7.56 8.94
N ASP A 105 4.35 -8.61 9.24
CA ASP A 105 3.79 -9.93 9.60
C ASP A 105 3.50 -10.10 11.10
N GLY A 106 3.66 -9.03 11.88
CA GLY A 106 3.60 -9.06 13.34
C GLY A 106 4.97 -9.07 14.02
N ARG A 107 6.06 -9.37 13.29
CA ARG A 107 7.43 -9.40 13.80
C ARG A 107 8.37 -8.51 12.99
N LYS A 108 8.29 -8.57 11.67
CA LYS A 108 9.17 -7.83 10.78
C LYS A 108 8.47 -7.39 9.50
N LEU A 109 9.12 -6.46 8.81
CA LEU A 109 8.73 -6.09 7.45
C LEU A 109 9.18 -7.20 6.50
N VAL A 110 8.22 -7.84 5.84
CA VAL A 110 8.47 -8.87 4.84
C VAL A 110 7.92 -8.41 3.49
N THR A 111 8.66 -8.71 2.43
CA THR A 111 8.16 -8.48 1.08
C THR A 111 7.39 -9.72 0.64
N GLN A 112 6.15 -9.54 0.24
CA GLN A 112 5.30 -10.60 -0.26
C GLN A 112 4.98 -10.36 -1.73
N ASP A 113 5.15 -11.40 -2.54
CA ASP A 113 4.65 -11.40 -3.91
C ASP A 113 3.12 -11.59 -3.88
N ARG A 114 2.38 -10.79 -4.64
CA ARG A 114 0.92 -10.89 -4.68
C ARG A 114 0.49 -12.17 -5.39
N LEU A 115 0.36 -13.27 -4.65
CA LEU A 115 0.13 -14.59 -5.24
C LEU A 115 -1.17 -15.30 -4.84
N LYS A 116 -2.18 -14.58 -4.31
CA LYS A 116 -3.53 -15.15 -4.20
C LYS A 116 -4.59 -14.15 -4.68
N ARG A 117 -5.00 -14.33 -5.93
CA ARG A 117 -6.25 -13.84 -6.58
C ARG A 117 -6.35 -12.42 -7.14
N GLN A 118 -5.30 -11.58 -7.12
CA GLN A 118 -5.26 -10.36 -7.96
C GLN A 118 -3.95 -10.22 -8.71
N ASN A 119 -4.05 -10.39 -10.03
CA ASN A 119 -2.97 -10.41 -11.00
C ASN A 119 -2.42 -9.00 -11.22
N LEU A 120 -1.11 -8.83 -11.04
CA LEU A 120 -0.28 -7.78 -11.66
C LEU A 120 -1.00 -6.45 -12.01
N ARG A 121 -0.80 -5.40 -11.21
CA ARG A 121 -1.24 -4.06 -11.61
C ARG A 121 -0.17 -3.42 -12.50
N LYS A 122 -0.55 -3.06 -13.72
CA LYS A 122 0.28 -2.27 -14.64
C LYS A 122 -0.12 -0.80 -14.56
N PHE A 123 0.85 0.10 -14.55
CA PHE A 123 0.64 1.54 -14.56
C PHE A 123 1.48 2.18 -15.66
N SER A 124 0.86 2.95 -16.55
CA SER A 124 1.54 3.59 -17.68
C SER A 124 2.42 4.74 -17.22
N ILE A 125 3.62 4.84 -17.77
CA ILE A 125 4.57 5.91 -17.50
C ILE A 125 4.27 7.06 -18.45
N ASN A 126 3.76 8.17 -17.90
CA ASN A 126 3.63 9.43 -18.63
C ASN A 126 4.95 10.24 -18.59
N ALA A 127 5.02 11.37 -19.29
CA ALA A 127 6.23 12.19 -19.35
C ALA A 127 6.71 12.63 -17.96
N GLN A 128 5.80 13.11 -17.11
CA GLN A 128 6.11 13.54 -15.75
C GLN A 128 6.70 12.41 -14.88
N LEU A 129 6.12 11.22 -14.95
CA LEU A 129 6.62 10.06 -14.21
C LEU A 129 7.96 9.57 -14.77
N ALA A 130 8.18 9.69 -16.08
CA ALA A 130 9.47 9.37 -16.69
C ALA A 130 10.58 10.27 -16.15
N GLU A 131 10.32 11.57 -15.99
CA GLU A 131 11.26 12.53 -15.40
C GLU A 131 11.60 12.17 -13.96
N ILE A 132 10.60 11.86 -13.13
CA ILE A 132 10.80 11.46 -11.73
C ILE A 132 11.66 10.20 -11.65
N ILE A 133 11.35 9.18 -12.47
CA ILE A 133 12.11 7.92 -12.50
C ILE A 133 13.54 8.16 -12.98
N ALA A 134 13.74 9.02 -13.97
CA ALA A 134 15.06 9.35 -14.49
C ALA A 134 15.91 10.09 -13.44
N ALA A 135 15.31 11.02 -12.69
CA ALA A 135 16.00 11.80 -11.67
C ALA A 135 16.54 10.96 -10.51
N ILE A 136 15.88 9.85 -10.17
CA ILE A 136 16.30 8.95 -9.07
C ILE A 136 17.10 7.74 -9.53
N LYS A 137 17.32 7.58 -10.84
CA LYS A 137 17.96 6.40 -11.38
C LYS A 137 19.45 6.39 -11.05
N PRO A 138 19.98 5.35 -10.36
CA PRO A 138 21.41 5.26 -10.08
C PRO A 138 22.19 4.92 -11.35
N GLU A 139 23.47 5.32 -11.39
CA GLU A 139 24.39 5.01 -12.49
C GLU A 139 24.53 3.49 -12.71
N ASN A 140 24.79 2.75 -11.62
CA ASN A 140 24.86 1.29 -11.63
C ASN A 140 23.53 0.68 -11.19
N ARG A 141 22.63 0.45 -12.16
CA ARG A 141 21.31 -0.14 -11.94
C ARG A 141 21.42 -1.65 -11.63
N ASN A 142 21.27 -2.03 -10.37
CA ASN A 142 20.93 -3.41 -10.01
C ASN A 142 19.42 -3.63 -10.19
N PRO A 143 18.96 -4.57 -11.04
CA PRO A 143 17.53 -4.85 -11.22
C PRO A 143 16.80 -5.24 -9.93
N GLU A 144 17.51 -5.83 -8.97
CA GLU A 144 16.94 -6.29 -7.70
C GLU A 144 16.96 -5.22 -6.60
N SER A 145 17.60 -4.07 -6.80
CA SER A 145 17.57 -3.01 -5.79
C SER A 145 16.22 -2.28 -5.79
N LEU A 146 15.84 -1.77 -4.61
CA LEU A 146 14.63 -0.97 -4.44
C LEU A 146 14.77 0.38 -5.14
N VAL A 147 13.65 0.86 -5.68
CA VAL A 147 13.55 2.19 -6.27
C VAL A 147 13.61 3.27 -5.19
N PHE A 148 13.03 3.00 -4.01
CA PHE A 148 13.02 3.91 -2.86
C PHE A 148 13.67 3.24 -1.62
N PRO A 149 15.01 3.26 -1.49
CA PRO A 149 15.70 2.62 -0.38
C PRO A 149 15.61 3.43 0.92
N SER A 150 15.51 2.72 2.05
CA SER A 150 15.65 3.29 3.40
C SER A 150 17.07 3.79 3.68
N ARG A 151 17.23 4.70 4.66
CA ARG A 151 18.56 5.12 5.16
C ARG A 151 19.34 3.97 5.78
N GLU A 152 18.63 3.11 6.51
CA GLU A 152 19.17 1.89 7.11
C GLU A 152 18.59 0.70 6.34
N SER A 153 19.45 -0.15 5.79
CA SER A 153 19.06 -1.39 5.11
C SER A 153 18.52 -2.40 6.13
N ARG A 154 17.30 -2.17 6.64
CA ARG A 154 16.63 -3.04 7.63
C ARG A 154 15.77 -4.14 7.00
N LEU A 155 15.81 -4.32 5.68
CA LEU A 155 15.10 -5.39 4.99
C LEU A 155 16.00 -6.63 4.90
N ASN A 156 16.08 -7.39 6.00
CA ASN A 156 16.72 -8.71 6.09
C ASN A 156 15.70 -9.77 6.56
#